data_AF-A0A7T0C3Z6-F1
#
_entry.id   AF-A0A7T0C3Z6-F1
#
_cell.length_a   1.000
_cell.length_b   1.000
_cell.length_c   1.000
_cell.angle_alpha   90.00
_cell.angle_beta   90.00
_cell.angle_gamma   90.00
#
_symmetry.space_group_name_H-M   'P 1'
#
loop_
_entity.id
_entity.type
_entity.pdbx_description
1 polymer ?
#
loop_
_entity_poly.entity_id
_entity_poly.type
_entity_poly.pdbx_seq_one_letter_code
_entity_poly.pdbx_strand_id
1 'polypeptide(L)'
;MPKIDIQSFFYDLIHCKDKVLSTFDKWDQVYEDDERGPLVAGMRECKEEDLINLLINIQRLASGYEEIQELITKAEQDEVDALVEETDADKDTGSDDEDDEWSD
;
A
#
# COMPACT_ATOMS: atom_id res chain seq x y z
N MET A 1 -7.59 4.11 -11.75
CA MET A 1 -6.16 3.88 -11.44
C MET A 1 -5.49 3.17 -12.59
N PRO A 2 -4.26 3.55 -12.98
CA PRO A 2 -3.44 2.69 -13.82
C PRO A 2 -3.30 1.32 -13.14
N LYS A 3 -3.25 0.25 -13.94
CA LYS A 3 -3.13 -1.11 -13.43
C LYS A 3 -1.77 -1.23 -12.75
N ILE A 4 -1.74 -1.22 -11.42
CA ILE A 4 -0.51 -1.37 -10.64
C ILE A 4 -0.01 -2.80 -10.86
N ASP A 5 1.21 -2.93 -11.36
CA ASP A 5 1.92 -4.20 -11.29
C ASP A 5 2.43 -4.37 -9.86
N ILE A 6 1.70 -5.19 -9.08
CA ILE A 6 1.93 -5.42 -7.66
C ILE A 6 3.39 -5.82 -7.40
N GLN A 7 3.99 -6.67 -8.25
CA GLN A 7 5.35 -7.16 -8.03
C GLN A 7 6.38 -6.04 -8.16
N SER A 8 6.27 -5.25 -9.24
CA SER A 8 7.14 -4.11 -9.49
C SER A 8 6.99 -3.04 -8.42
N PHE A 9 5.75 -2.76 -8.00
CA PHE A 9 5.46 -1.81 -6.94
C PHE A 9 6.08 -2.21 -5.59
N PHE A 10 5.87 -3.46 -5.15
CA PHE A 10 6.48 -3.95 -3.91
C PHE A 10 8.02 -3.95 -3.98
N TYR A 11 8.58 -4.34 -5.13
CA TYR A 11 10.02 -4.30 -5.34
C TYR A 11 10.57 -2.87 -5.16
N ASP A 12 9.93 -1.88 -5.77
CA ASP A 12 10.34 -0.48 -5.67
C ASP A 12 10.26 0.04 -4.24
N LEU A 13 9.22 -0.32 -3.48
CA LEU A 13 9.09 0.06 -2.07
C LEU A 13 10.17 -0.57 -1.19
N ILE A 14 10.40 -1.87 -1.32
CA ILE A 14 11.48 -2.56 -0.57
C ILE A 14 12.82 -1.91 -0.90
N HIS A 15 13.06 -1.61 -2.17
CA HIS A 15 14.30 -0.97 -2.59
C HIS A 15 14.46 0.46 -2.05
N CYS A 16 13.38 1.23 -1.93
CA CYS A 16 13.41 2.53 -1.25
C CYS A 16 13.74 2.38 0.24
N LYS A 17 13.12 1.41 0.93
CA LYS A 17 13.41 1.10 2.33
C LYS A 17 14.87 0.74 2.54
N ASP A 18 15.42 -0.12 1.71
CA ASP A 18 16.80 -0.58 1.86
C ASP A 18 17.80 0.56 1.64
N LYS A 19 17.50 1.51 0.73
CA LYS A 19 18.33 2.73 0.57
C LYS A 19 18.32 3.60 1.82
N VAL A 20 17.14 3.82 2.42
CA VAL A 20 17.00 4.58 3.67
C VAL A 20 17.82 3.92 4.79
N LEU A 21 17.61 2.62 5.01
CA LEU A 21 18.32 1.87 6.05
C LEU A 21 19.83 1.86 5.80
N SER A 22 20.28 1.65 4.57
CA SER A 22 21.70 1.69 4.24
C SER A 22 22.37 3.05 4.52
N THR A 23 21.59 4.14 4.55
CA THR A 23 22.09 5.46 4.91
C THR A 23 22.28 5.56 6.41
N PHE A 24 21.30 5.07 7.17
CA PHE A 24 21.38 5.03 8.64
C PHE A 24 22.47 4.07 9.12
N ASP A 25 22.61 2.88 8.53
CA ASP A 25 23.68 1.93 8.85
C ASP A 25 25.06 2.55 8.66
N LYS A 26 25.25 3.37 7.62
CA LYS A 26 26.50 4.10 7.40
C LYS A 26 26.73 5.16 8.48
N TRP A 27 25.69 5.89 8.86
CA TRP A 27 25.80 6.89 9.92
C TRP A 27 26.11 6.24 11.26
N ASP A 28 25.44 5.14 11.59
CA ASP A 28 25.69 4.34 12.79
C ASP A 28 27.15 3.88 12.85
N GLN A 29 27.73 3.44 11.73
CA GLN A 29 29.14 3.04 11.66
C GLN A 29 30.13 4.21 11.75
N VAL A 30 29.82 5.35 11.13
CA VAL A 30 30.74 6.49 11.05
C VAL A 30 30.72 7.36 12.31
N TYR A 31 29.56 7.44 12.96
CA TYR A 31 29.29 8.35 14.07
C TYR A 31 28.87 7.60 15.35
N GLU A 32 29.25 6.32 15.49
CA GLU A 32 28.93 5.44 16.63
C GLU A 32 29.19 6.12 17.99
N ASP A 33 30.35 6.76 18.11
CA ASP A 33 30.82 7.42 19.33
C ASP A 33 30.51 8.92 19.39
N ASP A 34 29.72 9.48 18.44
CA ASP A 34 29.37 10.90 18.46
C ASP A 34 28.40 11.20 19.61
N GLU A 35 28.74 12.18 20.46
CA GLU A 35 27.96 12.53 21.66
C GLU A 35 26.50 12.94 21.35
N ARG A 36 26.21 13.39 20.12
CA ARG A 36 24.86 13.76 19.68
C ARG A 36 24.02 12.55 19.25
N GLY A 37 24.68 11.41 19.04
CA GLY A 37 24.12 10.21 18.44
C GLY A 37 24.32 10.16 16.91
N PRO A 38 24.44 8.95 16.32
CA PRO A 38 24.83 8.80 14.93
C PRO A 38 23.85 9.43 13.92
N LEU A 39 22.55 9.35 14.20
CA LEU A 39 21.51 9.95 13.35
C LEU A 39 21.67 11.47 13.24
N VAL A 40 21.85 12.15 14.37
CA VAL A 40 21.95 13.62 14.42
C VAL A 40 23.27 14.08 13.80
N ALA A 41 24.35 13.37 14.06
CA ALA A 41 25.64 13.63 13.44
C ALA A 41 25.56 13.43 11.92
N GLY A 42 25.03 12.28 11.48
CA GLY A 42 24.84 11.94 10.07
C GLY A 42 24.03 12.97 9.32
N MET A 43 22.88 13.40 9.85
CA MET A 43 22.07 14.45 9.21
C MET A 43 22.79 15.79 9.08
N ARG A 44 23.65 16.15 10.03
CA ARG A 44 24.34 17.45 10.00
C ARG A 44 25.52 17.47 9.02
N GLU A 45 26.22 16.35 8.92
CA GLU A 45 27.42 16.21 8.10
C GLU A 45 27.11 15.65 6.69
N CYS A 46 25.88 15.18 6.45
CA CYS A 46 25.44 14.70 5.15
C CYS A 46 25.37 15.84 4.13
N LYS A 47 25.80 15.56 2.90
CA LYS A 47 25.68 16.51 1.80
C LYS A 47 24.20 16.74 1.47
N GLU A 48 23.88 17.95 1.06
CA GLU A 48 22.51 18.33 0.69
C GLU A 48 21.91 17.39 -0.38
N GLU A 49 22.68 17.01 -1.39
CA GLU A 49 22.26 16.09 -2.45
C GLU A 49 21.87 14.70 -1.91
N ASP A 50 22.60 14.18 -0.93
CA ASP A 50 22.36 12.88 -0.31
C ASP A 50 21.16 12.95 0.64
N LEU A 51 21.01 14.06 1.37
CA LEU A 51 19.83 14.36 2.21
C LEU A 51 18.55 14.45 1.38
N ILE A 52 18.59 15.14 0.25
CA ILE A 52 17.44 15.23 -0.66
C ILE A 52 17.07 13.83 -1.16
N ASN A 53 18.04 13.01 -1.55
CA ASN A 53 17.80 11.63 -1.96
C ASN A 53 17.18 10.78 -0.84
N LEU A 54 17.64 10.94 0.41
CA LEU A 54 17.05 10.28 1.57
C LEU A 54 15.57 10.67 1.73
N LEU A 55 15.26 11.97 1.67
CA LEU A 55 13.89 12.49 1.77
C LEU A 55 12.99 11.98 0.66
N ILE A 56 13.47 11.91 -0.58
CA ILE A 56 12.72 11.34 -1.72
C ILE A 56 12.35 9.88 -1.45
N ASN A 57 13.30 9.06 -0.95
CA ASN A 57 13.01 7.66 -0.66
C ASN A 57 12.02 7.50 0.50
N ILE A 58 12.11 8.35 1.53
CA ILE A 58 11.14 8.38 2.64
C ILE A 58 9.74 8.76 2.13
N GLN A 59 9.64 9.77 1.28
CA GLN A 59 8.36 10.19 0.69
C GLN A 59 7.74 9.08 -0.16
N ARG A 60 8.55 8.39 -0.98
CA ARG A 60 8.09 7.24 -1.77
C ARG A 60 7.56 6.11 -0.91
N LEU A 61 8.21 5.83 0.22
CA LEU A 61 7.71 4.85 1.19
C LEU A 61 6.36 5.29 1.76
N ALA A 62 6.23 6.54 2.19
CA ALA A 62 5.00 7.07 2.76
C ALA A 62 3.83 6.97 1.77
N SER A 63 4.00 7.46 0.54
CA SER A 63 2.99 7.34 -0.51
C SER A 63 2.69 5.88 -0.86
N GLY A 64 3.71 5.02 -0.89
CA GLY A 64 3.52 3.58 -1.08
C GLY A 64 2.66 2.93 -0.01
N TYR A 65 2.79 3.32 1.26
CA TYR A 65 1.92 2.82 2.33
C TYR A 65 0.46 3.26 2.13
N GLU A 66 0.22 4.48 1.68
CA GLU A 66 -1.12 4.97 1.34
C GLU A 66 -1.72 4.16 0.17
N GLU A 67 -0.96 3.93 -0.90
CA GLU A 67 -1.38 3.12 -2.03
C GLU A 67 -1.68 1.65 -1.62
N ILE A 68 -0.89 1.07 -0.72
CA ILE A 68 -1.17 -0.26 -0.14
C ILE A 68 -2.50 -0.26 0.61
N GLN A 69 -2.76 0.76 1.41
CA GLN A 69 -4.01 0.88 2.16
C GLN A 69 -5.22 0.95 1.21
N GLU A 70 -5.12 1.69 0.12
CA GLU A 70 -6.16 1.76 -0.91
C GLU A 70 -6.39 0.41 -1.61
N LEU A 71 -5.32 -0.33 -1.92
CA LEU A 71 -5.41 -1.66 -2.52
C LEU A 71 -6.09 -2.66 -1.59
N ILE A 72 -5.77 -2.65 -0.29
CA ILE A 72 -6.41 -3.51 0.72
C ILE A 72 -7.89 -3.15 0.85
N THR A 73 -8.21 -1.87 1.02
CA THR A 73 -9.60 -1.40 1.15
C THR A 73 -10.43 -1.82 -0.05
N LYS A 74 -9.87 -1.73 -1.26
CA LYS A 74 -10.55 -2.16 -2.46
C LYS A 74 -10.76 -3.68 -2.50
N ALA A 75 -9.76 -4.47 -2.15
CA ALA A 75 -9.87 -5.92 -2.12
C ALA A 75 -10.96 -6.38 -1.12
N GLU A 76 -11.03 -5.76 0.05
CA GLU A 76 -12.09 -6.02 1.04
C GLU A 76 -13.48 -5.67 0.49
N GLN A 77 -13.61 -4.54 -0.22
CA GLN A 77 -14.88 -4.15 -0.85
C GLN A 77 -15.28 -5.13 -1.97
N ASP A 78 -14.34 -5.55 -2.81
CA ASP A 78 -14.58 -6.52 -3.89
C ASP A 78 -15.06 -7.87 -3.30
N GLU A 79 -14.54 -8.30 -2.14
CA GLU A 79 -15.02 -9.50 -1.42
C GLU A 79 -16.43 -9.33 -0.86
N VAL A 80 -16.76 -8.17 -0.28
CA VAL A 80 -18.10 -7.86 0.22
C VAL A 80 -19.11 -7.83 -0.93
N ASP A 81 -18.78 -7.16 -2.03
CA ASP A 81 -19.65 -7.05 -3.20
C ASP A 81 -19.96 -8.42 -3.80
N ALA A 82 -18.96 -9.32 -3.87
CA ALA A 82 -19.16 -10.69 -4.34
C ALA A 82 -20.12 -11.50 -3.46
N LEU A 83 -20.05 -11.33 -2.13
CA LEU A 83 -20.99 -11.98 -1.20
C LEU A 83 -22.40 -11.42 -1.32
N VAL A 84 -22.54 -10.11 -1.54
CA VAL A 84 -23.85 -9.48 -1.78
C VAL A 84 -24.49 -10.03 -3.06
N GLU A 85 -23.73 -10.10 -4.16
CA GLU A 85 -24.18 -10.69 -5.42
C GLU A 85 -24.62 -12.15 -5.27
N GLU A 86 -23.88 -12.96 -4.51
CA GLU A 86 -24.25 -14.35 -4.21
C GLU A 86 -25.57 -14.44 -3.42
N THR A 87 -25.75 -13.59 -2.40
CA THR A 87 -26.98 -13.59 -1.58
C THR A 87 -28.23 -13.06 -2.29
N ASP A 88 -28.07 -12.20 -3.29
CA ASP A 88 -29.20 -11.68 -4.07
C ASP A 88 -29.55 -12.59 -5.25
N ALA A 89 -28.60 -13.36 -5.80
CA ALA A 89 -28.86 -14.39 -6.81
C ALA A 89 -29.73 -15.56 -6.27
N ASP A 90 -29.65 -15.85 -4.96
CA ASP A 90 -30.45 -16.90 -4.31
C ASP A 90 -31.93 -16.52 -4.10
N LYS A 91 -32.32 -15.26 -4.36
CA LYS A 91 -33.71 -14.77 -4.24
C LYS A 91 -34.51 -14.85 -5.56
N ASP A 92 -33.92 -15.30 -6.65
CA ASP A 92 -34.57 -15.39 -7.98
C ASP A 92 -34.82 -16.84 -8.44
N THR A 93 -35.01 -17.78 -7.50
CA THR A 93 -35.42 -19.16 -7.82
C THR A 93 -36.65 -19.60 -7.01
N GLY A 94 -37.77 -18.91 -7.27
CA GLY A 94 -39.10 -19.31 -6.82
C GLY A 94 -40.14 -18.94 -7.86
N SER A 95 -40.23 -19.78 -8.90
CA SER A 95 -41.41 -19.88 -9.78
C SER A 95 -42.66 -20.01 -8.92
N ASP A 96 -43.64 -19.15 -9.17
CA ASP A 96 -45.05 -19.53 -9.14
C ASP A 96 -45.70 -18.87 -10.35
N ASP A 97 -45.68 -19.63 -11.45
CA ASP A 97 -46.71 -19.57 -12.47
C ASP A 97 -48.05 -19.89 -11.77
N GLU A 98 -48.88 -18.87 -11.54
CA GLU A 98 -50.32 -19.07 -11.45
C GLU A 98 -50.97 -18.30 -12.60
N ASP A 99 -50.93 -18.95 -13.76
CA ASP A 99 -52.01 -18.91 -14.73
C ASP A 99 -53.34 -19.18 -13.99
N ASP A 100 -54.23 -18.20 -13.91
CA ASP A 100 -55.65 -18.50 -13.78
C ASP A 100 -56.50 -17.50 -14.58
N GLU A 101 -56.65 -17.86 -15.85
CA GLU A 101 -57.62 -17.38 -16.82
C GLU A 101 -59.05 -17.67 -16.32
N TRP A 102 -59.70 -16.70 -15.69
CA TRP A 102 -61.16 -16.75 -15.47
C TRP A 102 -61.88 -15.85 -16.48
N SER A 103 -62.33 -16.50 -17.55
CA SER A 103 -63.42 -16.04 -18.40
C SER A 103 -64.72 -16.03 -17.61
N ASP A 104 -65.38 -14.87 -17.50
CA ASP A 104 -66.84 -14.71 -17.69
C ASP A 104 -67.22 -13.23 -17.94
#